data_AF-A0A945SUM6-F1
#
_entry.id   AF-A0A945SUM6-F1
#
_cell.length_a   1.000
_cell.length_b   1.000
_cell.length_c   1.000
_cell.angle_alpha   90.00
_cell.angle_beta   90.00
_cell.angle_gamma   90.00
#
_symmetry.space_group_name_H-M   'P 1'
#
loop_
_entity.id
_entity.type
_entity.pdbx_description
1 polymer ?
#
loop_
_entity_poly.entity_id
_entity_poly.type
_entity_poly.pdbx_seq_one_letter_code
_entity_poly.pdbx_strand_id
1 'polypeptide(L)'
;MEFEYASPLIRIQKHIEAAGLRKTIEELGLISQLKPAVLEHFDANRFVRDTADANGLPSTWLVSEEDVVRNREARAGPVVAMDGVFAFRRRRSRQTRRC
;
A
#
# COMPACT_ATOMS: atom_id res chain seq x y z
N MET A 1 14.44 11.35 -35.42
CA MET A 1 14.65 10.88 -34.04
C MET A 1 15.14 12.08 -33.26
N GLU A 2 14.23 12.74 -32.54
CA GLU A 2 14.53 13.93 -31.76
C GLU A 2 14.99 13.44 -30.38
N PHE A 3 16.27 13.61 -30.08
CA PHE A 3 16.79 13.27 -28.76
C PHE A 3 16.36 14.37 -27.81
N GLU A 4 15.31 14.11 -27.03
CA GLU A 4 14.88 15.00 -25.96
C GLU A 4 15.94 14.98 -24.85
N TYR A 5 16.91 15.89 -24.96
CA TYR A 5 17.97 16.02 -23.97
C TYR A 5 17.38 16.63 -22.70
N ALA A 6 16.93 15.79 -21.78
CA ALA A 6 16.56 16.23 -20.45
C ALA A 6 17.77 16.89 -19.80
N SER A 7 17.70 18.23 -19.62
CA SER A 7 18.74 19.03 -18.99
C SER A 7 19.15 18.42 -17.65
N PRO A 8 20.45 18.40 -17.30
CA PRO A 8 20.92 17.95 -15.99
C PRO A 8 20.15 18.58 -14.82
N LEU A 9 19.69 19.83 -14.98
CA LEU A 9 18.86 20.51 -13.99
C LEU A 9 17.52 19.82 -13.76
N ILE A 10 16.85 19.34 -14.82
CA ILE A 10 15.57 18.64 -14.72
C ILE A 10 15.74 17.29 -14.00
N ARG A 11 16.86 16.60 -14.27
CA ARG A 11 17.18 15.35 -13.57
C ARG A 11 17.41 15.57 -12.08
N ILE A 12 18.16 16.61 -11.73
CA ILE A 12 18.41 16.99 -10.32
C ILE A 12 17.09 17.38 -9.64
N GLN A 13 16.25 18.18 -10.30
CA GLN A 13 14.94 18.57 -9.78
C GLN A 13 14.08 17.36 -9.43
N LYS A 14 13.98 16.38 -10.35
CA LYS A 14 13.28 15.12 -10.11
C LYS A 14 13.85 14.35 -8.91
N HIS A 15 15.16 14.25 -8.78
CA HIS A 15 15.76 13.60 -7.61
C HIS A 15 15.46 14.33 -6.29
N ILE A 16 15.40 15.67 -6.30
CA ILE A 16 15.00 16.46 -5.13
C ILE A 16 13.55 16.18 -4.76
N GLU A 17 12.65 16.07 -5.74
CA GLU A 17 11.24 15.71 -5.53
C GLU A 17 11.11 14.31 -4.90
N ALA A 18 11.81 13.31 -5.42
CA ALA A 18 11.84 11.98 -4.82
C ALA A 18 12.39 11.98 -3.39
N ALA A 19 13.43 12.78 -3.12
CA ALA A 19 13.98 12.92 -1.78
C ALA A 19 13.00 13.59 -0.81
N GLY A 20 12.26 14.60 -1.26
CA GLY A 20 11.21 15.26 -0.50
C GLY A 20 10.07 14.29 -0.16
N LEU A 21 9.59 13.56 -1.16
CA LEU A 21 8.57 12.52 -1.00
C LEU A 21 8.95 11.46 0.05
N ARG A 22 10.18 10.92 -0.04
CA ARG A 22 10.70 9.95 0.94
C ARG A 22 10.73 10.54 2.35
N LYS A 23 11.27 11.76 2.49
CA LYS A 23 11.37 12.44 3.79
C LYS A 23 9.99 12.65 4.42
N THR A 24 8.98 13.03 3.64
CA THR A 24 7.60 13.19 4.13
C THR A 24 7.03 11.88 4.68
N ILE A 25 7.27 10.74 4.02
CA ILE A 25 6.83 9.44 4.56
C ILE A 25 7.56 9.09 5.85
N GLU A 26 8.87 9.33 5.92
CA GLU A 26 9.67 9.08 7.13
C GLU A 26 9.14 9.90 8.32
N GLU A 27 8.85 11.19 8.10
CA GLU A 27 8.28 12.08 9.13
C GLU A 27 6.88 11.64 9.57
N LEU A 28 6.05 11.20 8.63
CA LEU A 28 4.70 10.72 8.91
C LEU A 28 4.66 9.30 9.50
N GLY A 29 5.74 8.53 9.39
CA GLY A 29 5.82 7.16 9.89
C GLY A 29 5.61 7.04 11.40
N LEU A 30 5.94 8.09 12.17
CA LEU A 30 5.65 8.14 13.60
C LEU A 30 4.19 8.51 13.85
N ILE A 31 3.65 9.47 13.09
CA ILE A 31 2.27 9.94 13.24
C ILE A 31 1.28 8.84 12.84
N SER A 32 1.59 8.05 11.81
CA SER A 32 0.72 6.97 11.33
C SER A 32 0.48 5.87 12.37
N GLN A 33 1.43 5.65 13.28
CA GLN A 33 1.29 4.72 14.40
C GLN A 33 0.30 5.23 15.45
N LEU A 34 0.25 6.53 15.69
CA LEU A 34 -0.68 7.16 16.64
C LEU A 34 -2.04 7.43 16.03
N LYS A 35 -2.07 7.84 14.76
CA LYS A 35 -3.27 8.20 13.99
C LYS A 35 -3.22 7.59 12.60
N PRO A 36 -3.75 6.35 12.44
CA PRO A 36 -3.75 5.65 11.16
C PRO A 36 -4.48 6.40 10.03
N ALA A 37 -5.50 7.20 10.38
CA ALA A 37 -6.29 8.00 9.42
C ALA A 37 -5.44 8.96 8.56
N VAL A 38 -4.24 9.33 9.01
CA VAL A 38 -3.33 10.17 8.21
C VAL A 38 -2.93 9.49 6.91
N LEU A 39 -2.87 8.16 6.88
CA LEU A 39 -2.54 7.39 5.67
C LEU A 39 -3.65 7.41 4.62
N GLU A 40 -4.89 7.76 4.98
CA GLU A 40 -6.02 7.85 4.04
C GLU A 40 -5.86 9.00 3.05
N HIS A 41 -5.03 9.99 3.38
CA HIS A 41 -4.71 11.11 2.51
C HIS A 41 -3.64 10.77 1.45
N PHE A 42 -3.02 9.59 1.50
CA PHE A 42 -1.92 9.20 0.62
C PHE A 42 -2.33 8.16 -0.42
N ASP A 43 -2.01 8.44 -1.67
CA ASP A 43 -2.07 7.45 -2.75
C ASP A 43 -0.72 6.76 -2.92
N ALA A 44 -0.62 5.55 -2.37
CA ALA A 44 0.58 4.72 -2.46
C ALA A 44 0.91 4.31 -3.92
N ASN A 45 -0.08 4.15 -4.79
CA ASN A 45 0.15 3.75 -6.18
C ASN A 45 0.81 4.88 -6.97
N ARG A 46 0.26 6.09 -6.82
CA ARG A 46 0.85 7.29 -7.42
C ARG A 46 2.25 7.53 -6.89
N PHE A 47 2.46 7.40 -5.57
CA PHE A 47 3.77 7.57 -4.95
C PHE A 47 4.85 6.68 -5.59
N VAL A 48 4.55 5.40 -5.80
CA VAL A 48 5.51 4.44 -6.39
C VAL A 48 5.88 4.85 -7.81
N ARG A 49 4.91 5.28 -8.62
CA ARG A 49 5.13 5.72 -10.00
C ARG A 49 5.94 7.01 -10.08
N ASP A 50 5.56 8.02 -9.30
CA ASP A 50 6.25 9.31 -9.25
C ASP A 50 7.70 9.13 -8.77
N THR A 51 7.92 8.30 -7.74
CA THR A 51 9.27 7.99 -7.24
C THR A 51 10.11 7.21 -8.27
N ALA A 52 9.51 6.28 -9.01
CA ALA A 52 10.17 5.52 -10.06
C ALA A 52 10.60 6.43 -11.23
N ASP A 53 9.70 7.28 -11.72
CA ASP A 53 10.00 8.25 -12.78
C ASP A 53 11.10 9.23 -12.34
N ALA A 54 10.99 9.74 -11.11
CA ALA A 54 11.96 10.67 -10.56
C ALA A 54 13.37 10.09 -10.42
N ASN A 55 13.48 8.78 -10.16
CA ASN A 55 14.76 8.07 -10.10
C ASN A 55 15.23 7.55 -11.47
N GLY A 56 14.47 7.76 -12.54
CA GLY A 56 14.80 7.28 -13.88
C GLY A 56 14.61 5.76 -14.06
N LEU A 57 13.76 5.14 -13.25
CA LEU A 57 13.41 3.73 -13.39
C LEU A 57 12.53 3.55 -14.64
N PRO A 58 12.85 2.63 -15.56
CA PRO A 58 11.99 2.34 -16.70
C PRO A 58 10.61 1.86 -16.24
N SER A 59 9.55 2.37 -16.87
CA SER A 59 8.16 1.98 -16.56
C SER A 59 7.87 0.49 -16.75
N THR A 60 8.66 -0.20 -17.58
CA THR A 60 8.58 -1.65 -17.81
C THR A 60 8.89 -2.49 -16.56
N TRP A 61 9.50 -1.88 -15.54
CA TRP A 61 9.77 -2.53 -14.25
C TRP A 61 8.59 -2.39 -13.28
N LEU A 62 7.62 -1.53 -13.59
CA LEU A 62 6.41 -1.35 -12.81
C LEU A 62 5.32 -2.29 -13.32
N VAL A 63 4.57 -2.87 -12.39
CA VAL A 63 3.36 -3.63 -12.72
C VAL A 63 2.34 -2.70 -13.38
N SER A 64 1.64 -3.20 -14.39
CA SER A 64 0.58 -2.44 -15.06
C SER A 64 -0.52 -2.08 -14.05
N GLU A 65 -1.20 -0.96 -14.28
CA GLU A 65 -2.26 -0.51 -13.36
C GLU A 65 -3.42 -1.52 -13.30
N GLU A 66 -3.76 -2.11 -14.44
CA GLU A 66 -4.76 -3.19 -14.55
C GLU A 66 -4.36 -4.41 -13.71
N ASP A 67 -3.10 -4.83 -13.77
CA ASP A 67 -2.61 -5.96 -12.98
C ASP A 67 -2.57 -5.62 -11.48
N VAL A 68 -2.28 -4.37 -11.09
CA VAL A 68 -2.36 -3.93 -9.68
C VAL A 68 -3.79 -4.03 -9.16
N VAL A 69 -4.77 -3.57 -9.94
CA VAL A 69 -6.20 -3.67 -9.58
C VAL A 69 -6.62 -5.13 -9.48
N ARG A 70 -6.32 -5.95 -10.49
CA ARG A 70 -6.62 -7.39 -10.49
C ARG A 70 -5.99 -8.11 -9.29
N ASN A 71 -4.73 -7.80 -8.97
CA ASN A 71 -4.03 -8.38 -7.82
C ASN A 71 -4.65 -7.95 -6.48
N ARG A 72 -5.21 -6.73 -6.40
CA ARG A 72 -5.91 -6.25 -5.21
C ARG A 72 -7.25 -6.96 -5.04
N GLU A 73 -8.02 -7.09 -6.11
CA GLU A 73 -9.30 -7.83 -6.11
C GLU A 73 -9.09 -9.30 -5.73
N ALA A 74 -8.04 -9.93 -6.25
CA ALA A 74 -7.68 -11.31 -5.91
C ALA A 74 -7.32 -11.47 -4.42
N ARG A 75 -6.69 -10.46 -3.79
CA ARG A 75 -6.37 -10.46 -2.35
C ARG A 75 -7.56 -10.12 -1.47
N ALA A 76 -8.53 -9.39 -2.00
CA ALA A 76 -9.79 -9.08 -1.31
C ALA A 76 -10.74 -10.30 -1.21
N GLY A 77 -10.27 -11.51 -1.55
CA GLY A 77 -10.96 -12.77 -1.29
C GLY A 77 -11.51 -12.89 0.14
N PRO A 78 -12.52 -13.76 0.34
CA PRO A 78 -13.50 -13.65 1.42
C PRO A 78 -12.82 -13.40 2.76
N VAL A 79 -13.10 -12.24 3.34
CA VAL A 79 -12.78 -11.91 4.71
C VAL A 79 -13.28 -13.08 5.56
N VAL A 80 -12.37 -13.94 6.02
CA VAL A 80 -12.73 -15.16 6.75
C VAL A 80 -13.28 -14.69 8.09
N ALA A 81 -14.61 -14.57 8.17
CA ALA A 81 -15.34 -14.31 9.39
C ALA A 81 -15.11 -15.49 10.34
N MET A 82 -14.13 -15.36 11.24
CA MET A 82 -13.88 -16.30 12.33
C MET A 82 -14.94 -16.14 13.44
N ASP A 83 -16.23 -16.27 13.12
CA ASP A 83 -17.36 -16.22 14.08
C ASP A 83 -17.95 -17.60 14.42
N GLY A 84 -17.36 -18.70 13.92
CA GLY A 84 -17.93 -20.04 14.06
C GLY A 84 -17.56 -20.84 15.32
N VAL A 85 -16.48 -20.49 16.04
CA VAL A 85 -15.90 -21.40 17.05
C VAL A 85 -16.54 -21.26 18.45
N PHE A 86 -17.19 -20.13 18.76
CA PHE A 86 -17.73 -19.87 20.10
C PHE A 86 -19.10 -20.52 20.38
N ALA A 87 -19.88 -20.85 19.35
CA ALA A 87 -21.23 -21.41 19.52
C ALA A 87 -21.20 -22.88 19.97
N PHE A 88 -20.22 -23.68 19.51
CA PHE A 88 -20.14 -25.12 19.83
C PHE A 88 -19.75 -25.38 21.30
N ARG A 89 -18.86 -24.56 21.87
CA ARG A 89 -18.36 -24.74 23.24
C ARG A 89 -19.44 -24.51 24.31
N ARG A 90 -20.46 -23.68 24.03
CA ARG A 90 -21.56 -23.40 24.97
C ARG A 90 -22.63 -24.50 25.03
N ARG A 91 -22.79 -25.33 23.99
CA ARG A 91 -23.75 -26.45 24.00
C ARG A 91 -23.26 -27.63 24.83
N ARG A 92 -21.97 -27.97 24.78
CA ARG A 92 -21.43 -29.12 25.53
C ARG A 92 -21.46 -28.93 27.06
N SER A 93 -21.31 -27.71 27.57
CA SER A 93 -21.30 -27.45 29.02
C SER A 93 -22.69 -27.51 29.69
N ARG A 94 -23.77 -27.42 28.91
CA ARG A 94 -25.15 -27.59 29.42
C ARG A 94 -25.57 -29.07 29.47
N GLN A 95 -24.99 -29.92 28.64
CA GLN A 95 -25.32 -31.35 28.59
C GLN A 95 -24.75 -32.11 29.80
N THR A 96 -23.63 -31.69 30.37
CA THR A 96 -22.92 -32.40 31.45
C THR A 96 -23.38 -32.05 32.87
N ARG A 97 -24.37 -31.17 33.04
CA ARG A 97 -24.95 -30.82 34.36
C ARG A 97 -26.32 -31.46 34.63
N ARG A 98 -26.78 -32.34 33.76
CA ARG A 98 -27.95 -33.21 33.96
C ARG A 98 -27.51 -34.66 34.05
N CYS A 99 -26.78 -34.98 35.11
CA CYS A 99 -26.61 -36.33 35.65
C CYS A 99 -26.76 -36.23 37.17
#